data_AF-A0A101AHW5-F1
#
_entry.id   AF-A0A101AHW5-F1
#
_cell.length_a   1.000
_cell.length_b   1.000
_cell.length_c   1.000
_cell.angle_alpha   90.00
_cell.angle_beta   90.00
_cell.angle_gamma   90.00
#
_symmetry.space_group_name_H-M   'P 1'
#
loop_
_entity.id
_entity.type
_entity.pdbx_description
1 polymer ?
#
loop_
_entity_poly.entity_id
_entity_poly.type
_entity_poly.pdbx_seq_one_letter_code
_entity_poly.pdbx_strand_id
1 'polypeptide(L)'
;MTTPPVLGRLEVIEPRTVWNHEAHSFTPWLLHNVDVLSDLLGMDLELHVAEHPVGDFYLDLYGRDVADDGVVIVENQLERSDHSHLGQILTYAAGTDPRTIVWITTGFRAEHRAALDWLNEHTDPDTRFFGIEIEVVKIGASAPAPNFKLVVSPNDWSKQVKAAADASSYTGLPRAYWDFWRQFLDRIAAEHPTWTQAKASTNLSWYNLSTGTSGISLATAFRRDTGLTVLLEFDSSDASRNEERFMALKSKQADFERALGAPAEWDERPGAKSCAVFVSSDFTSVLDEGQWTAMQDWLLDKHSRFRDAVAVARSLGVIG
;
A
#
# COMPACT_ATOMS: atom_id res chain seq x y z
N MET A 1 -34.16 2.42 -38.08
CA MET A 1 -34.51 2.11 -36.67
C MET A 1 -33.34 1.32 -36.10
N THR A 2 -32.66 1.85 -35.09
CA THR A 2 -31.56 1.16 -34.41
C THR A 2 -32.13 0.15 -33.43
N THR A 3 -31.79 -1.13 -33.59
CA THR A 3 -32.12 -2.18 -32.63
C THR A 3 -31.54 -1.81 -31.26
N PRO A 4 -32.31 -1.93 -30.16
CA PRO A 4 -31.77 -1.66 -28.83
C PRO A 4 -30.60 -2.60 -28.52
N PRO A 5 -29.58 -2.12 -27.78
CA PRO A 5 -28.45 -2.95 -27.40
C PRO A 5 -28.90 -4.11 -26.49
N VAL A 6 -28.31 -5.29 -26.71
CA VAL A 6 -28.53 -6.46 -25.85
C VAL A 6 -27.62 -6.32 -24.62
N LEU A 7 -28.23 -6.30 -23.43
CA LEU A 7 -27.51 -6.16 -22.15
C LEU A 7 -27.74 -7.40 -21.29
N GLY A 8 -26.66 -7.93 -20.72
CA GLY A 8 -26.73 -9.00 -19.72
C GLY A 8 -27.35 -8.52 -18.41
N ARG A 9 -27.83 -9.46 -17.59
CA ARG A 9 -28.32 -9.19 -16.23
C ARG A 9 -27.26 -9.61 -15.22
N LEU A 10 -27.05 -8.76 -14.23
CA LEU A 10 -26.20 -9.07 -13.10
C LEU A 10 -26.92 -10.04 -12.17
N GLU A 11 -26.26 -11.14 -11.82
CA GLU A 11 -26.74 -12.12 -10.87
C GLU A 11 -25.84 -12.08 -9.64
N VAL A 12 -26.44 -11.97 -8.44
CA VAL A 12 -25.72 -12.04 -7.16
C VAL A 12 -25.67 -13.49 -6.72
N ILE A 13 -24.48 -13.94 -6.33
CA ILE A 13 -24.18 -15.28 -5.85
C ILE A 13 -23.80 -15.18 -4.37
N GLU A 14 -24.22 -16.16 -3.58
CA GLU A 14 -23.80 -16.27 -2.19
C GLU A 14 -22.28 -16.50 -2.09
N PRO A 15 -21.51 -15.65 -1.37
CA PRO A 15 -20.05 -15.74 -1.31
C PRO A 15 -19.52 -17.11 -0.87
N ARG A 16 -20.23 -17.77 0.06
CA ARG A 16 -19.86 -19.09 0.58
C ARG A 16 -19.92 -20.22 -0.45
N THR A 17 -20.54 -20.00 -1.61
CA THR A 17 -20.51 -20.96 -2.72
C THR A 17 -19.23 -20.86 -3.57
N VAL A 18 -18.49 -19.74 -3.45
CA VAL A 18 -17.18 -19.54 -4.08
C VAL A 18 -16.07 -19.79 -3.06
N TRP A 19 -16.21 -19.23 -1.86
CA TRP A 19 -15.29 -19.42 -0.75
C TRP A 19 -15.97 -20.19 0.38
N ASN A 20 -15.85 -21.52 0.35
CA ASN A 20 -16.54 -22.40 1.31
C ASN A 20 -16.18 -22.11 2.78
N HIS A 21 -14.99 -21.58 3.03
CA HIS A 21 -14.50 -21.21 4.35
C HIS A 21 -13.70 -19.90 4.29
N GLU A 22 -13.82 -19.09 5.33
CA GLU A 22 -13.13 -17.80 5.40
C GLU A 22 -11.61 -17.97 5.51
N ALA A 23 -11.12 -18.56 6.61
CA ALA A 23 -9.70 -18.76 6.86
C ALA A 23 -8.97 -19.62 5.80
N HIS A 24 -9.67 -20.57 5.18
CA HIS A 24 -9.05 -21.55 4.26
C HIS A 24 -9.32 -21.27 2.78
N SER A 25 -10.20 -20.33 2.44
CA SER A 25 -10.53 -20.02 1.05
C SER A 25 -10.51 -18.53 0.76
N PHE A 26 -11.26 -17.72 1.52
CA PHE A 26 -11.33 -16.28 1.27
C PHE A 26 -10.04 -15.56 1.68
N THR A 27 -9.54 -15.79 2.90
CA THR A 27 -8.31 -15.14 3.39
C THR A 27 -7.09 -15.43 2.49
N PRO A 28 -6.83 -16.69 2.07
CA PRO A 28 -5.76 -16.98 1.11
C PRO A 28 -6.03 -16.36 -0.27
N TRP A 29 -7.28 -16.34 -0.75
CA TRP A 29 -7.60 -15.70 -2.02
C TRP A 29 -7.31 -14.20 -1.98
N LEU A 30 -7.75 -13.52 -0.92
CA LEU A 30 -7.54 -12.09 -0.74
C LEU A 30 -6.06 -11.73 -0.66
N LEU A 31 -5.25 -12.56 0.02
CA LEU A 31 -3.80 -12.40 0.07
C LEU A 31 -3.12 -12.46 -1.31
N HIS A 32 -3.66 -13.23 -2.25
CA HIS A 32 -3.13 -13.28 -3.63
C HIS A 32 -3.75 -12.23 -4.56
N ASN A 33 -4.76 -11.49 -4.10
CA ASN A 33 -5.50 -10.49 -4.86
C ASN A 33 -5.63 -9.18 -4.06
N VAL A 34 -4.55 -8.78 -3.39
CA VAL A 34 -4.47 -7.57 -2.54
C VAL A 34 -4.64 -6.30 -3.38
N ASP A 35 -4.40 -6.38 -4.68
CA ASP A 35 -4.67 -5.32 -5.66
C ASP A 35 -6.13 -4.84 -5.58
N VAL A 36 -7.09 -5.74 -5.34
CA VAL A 36 -8.50 -5.37 -5.22
C VAL A 36 -8.76 -4.44 -4.03
N LEU A 37 -8.07 -4.66 -2.90
CA LEU A 37 -8.15 -3.74 -1.75
C LEU A 37 -7.34 -2.47 -1.99
N SER A 38 -6.17 -2.60 -2.60
CA SER A 38 -5.27 -1.48 -2.90
C SER A 38 -5.96 -0.44 -3.78
N ASP A 39 -6.61 -0.91 -4.86
CA ASP A 39 -7.39 -0.08 -5.77
C ASP A 39 -8.60 0.57 -5.07
N LEU A 40 -9.32 -0.20 -4.25
CA LEU A 40 -10.50 0.29 -3.54
C LEU A 40 -10.16 1.38 -2.51
N LEU A 41 -9.05 1.20 -1.79
CA LEU A 41 -8.63 2.08 -0.71
C LEU A 41 -7.72 3.22 -1.18
N GLY A 42 -7.14 3.12 -2.39
CA GLY A 42 -6.14 4.07 -2.89
C GLY A 42 -4.85 4.04 -2.06
N MET A 43 -4.35 2.84 -1.79
CA MET A 43 -3.15 2.55 -0.98
C MET A 43 -2.36 1.42 -1.65
N ASP A 44 -1.03 1.44 -1.55
CA ASP A 44 -0.22 0.31 -1.99
C ASP A 44 -0.05 -0.68 -0.83
N LEU A 45 -0.90 -1.70 -0.76
CA LEU A 45 -0.90 -2.63 0.38
C LEU A 45 0.01 -3.84 0.15
N GLU A 46 0.79 -4.18 1.16
CA GLU A 46 1.48 -5.47 1.27
C GLU A 46 0.95 -6.23 2.48
N LEU A 47 0.15 -7.27 2.23
CA LEU A 47 -0.44 -8.11 3.26
C LEU A 47 0.27 -9.47 3.34
N HIS A 48 0.17 -10.11 4.49
CA HIS A 48 0.55 -11.50 4.74
C HIS A 48 -0.45 -12.13 5.72
N VAL A 49 -0.60 -13.45 5.67
CA VAL A 49 -1.35 -14.16 6.73
C VAL A 49 -0.58 -14.00 8.03
N ALA A 50 -1.30 -13.62 9.09
CA ALA A 50 -0.71 -13.40 10.40
C ALA A 50 -0.90 -14.63 11.29
N GLU A 51 0.19 -15.22 11.76
CA GLU A 51 0.16 -16.01 13.00
C GLU A 51 0.38 -15.12 14.24
N HIS A 52 0.27 -13.79 14.07
CA HIS A 52 0.56 -12.83 15.13
C HIS A 52 -0.43 -13.00 16.29
N PRO A 53 0.01 -13.49 17.46
CA PRO A 53 -0.90 -13.75 18.57
C PRO A 53 -1.22 -12.42 19.27
N VAL A 54 -2.49 -12.07 19.31
CA VAL A 54 -3.00 -11.00 20.19
C VAL A 54 -3.70 -11.69 21.35
N GLY A 55 -2.92 -12.08 22.35
CA GLY A 55 -3.37 -13.01 23.39
C GLY A 55 -3.61 -14.40 22.78
N ASP A 56 -4.84 -14.91 22.91
CA ASP A 56 -5.26 -16.22 22.39
C ASP A 56 -5.90 -16.15 20.98
N PHE A 57 -5.90 -14.97 20.35
CA PHE A 57 -6.55 -14.72 19.06
C PHE A 57 -5.55 -14.43 17.95
N TYR A 58 -5.98 -14.61 16.70
CA TYR A 58 -5.17 -14.47 15.48
C TYR A 58 -5.87 -13.57 14.47
N LEU A 59 -5.11 -12.63 13.92
CA LEU A 59 -5.54 -11.76 12.83
C LEU A 59 -5.63 -12.52 11.51
N ASP A 60 -6.64 -12.23 10.68
CA ASP A 60 -6.73 -12.85 9.35
C ASP A 60 -5.59 -12.41 8.43
N LEU A 61 -5.39 -11.09 8.30
CA LEU A 61 -4.27 -10.52 7.56
C LEU A 61 -3.65 -9.37 8.34
N TYR A 62 -2.32 -9.35 8.30
CA TYR A 62 -1.49 -8.27 8.82
C TYR A 62 -0.55 -7.82 7.71
N GLY A 63 -0.18 -6.55 7.71
CA GLY A 63 0.63 -6.00 6.65
C GLY A 63 0.98 -4.55 6.87
N ARG A 64 1.27 -3.89 5.76
CA ARG A 64 1.66 -2.48 5.75
C ARG A 64 1.17 -1.76 4.51
N ASP A 65 1.05 -0.45 4.62
CA ASP A 65 1.06 0.46 3.48
C ASP A 65 2.51 0.65 3.05
N VAL A 66 2.83 0.37 1.79
CA VAL A 66 4.19 0.50 1.25
C VAL A 66 4.66 1.95 1.35
N ALA A 67 3.76 2.93 1.18
CA ALA A 67 4.10 4.34 1.07
C ALA A 67 4.84 4.90 2.30
N ASP A 68 4.37 4.53 3.49
CA ASP A 68 4.82 5.09 4.78
C ASP A 68 5.10 4.04 5.86
N ASP A 69 5.10 2.75 5.49
CA ASP A 69 5.30 1.58 6.36
C ASP A 69 4.24 1.47 7.48
N GLY A 70 3.11 2.15 7.35
CA GLY A 70 2.02 2.14 8.32
C GLY A 70 1.38 0.76 8.44
N VAL A 71 1.20 0.27 9.67
CA VAL A 71 0.62 -1.05 9.94
C VAL A 71 -0.83 -1.13 9.45
N VAL A 72 -1.15 -2.21 8.74
CA VAL A 72 -2.47 -2.52 8.19
C VAL A 72 -2.95 -3.86 8.76
N ILE A 73 -4.18 -3.89 9.27
CA ILE A 73 -4.86 -5.12 9.66
C ILE A 73 -6.16 -5.29 8.89
N VAL A 74 -6.49 -6.53 8.53
CA VAL A 74 -7.76 -6.87 7.87
C VAL A 74 -8.42 -8.00 8.63
N GLU A 75 -9.68 -7.81 8.98
CA GLU A 75 -10.57 -8.83 9.52
C GLU A 75 -11.61 -9.18 8.46
N ASN A 76 -11.73 -10.46 8.12
CA ASN A 76 -12.72 -10.95 7.18
C ASN A 76 -13.97 -11.46 7.92
N GLN A 77 -15.09 -11.52 7.21
CA GLN A 77 -16.34 -12.09 7.70
C GLN A 77 -17.27 -12.47 6.54
N LEU A 78 -17.38 -13.74 6.18
CA LEU A 78 -18.33 -14.22 5.14
C LEU A 78 -19.77 -14.38 5.65
N GLU A 79 -20.16 -13.54 6.60
CA GLU A 79 -21.49 -13.38 7.19
C GLU A 79 -21.81 -11.91 7.34
N ARG A 80 -23.02 -11.59 7.80
CA ARG A 80 -23.41 -10.22 8.17
C ARG A 80 -22.71 -9.83 9.48
N SER A 81 -22.26 -8.58 9.57
CA SER A 81 -21.47 -8.13 10.73
C SER A 81 -22.08 -8.44 12.10
N ASP A 82 -21.22 -8.80 13.04
CA ASP A 82 -21.57 -9.13 14.42
C ASP A 82 -20.66 -8.45 15.46
N HIS A 83 -21.03 -8.57 16.75
CA HIS A 83 -20.26 -8.00 17.84
C HIS A 83 -18.95 -8.74 18.13
N SER A 84 -18.83 -10.01 17.72
CA SER A 84 -17.62 -10.80 17.94
C SER A 84 -16.46 -10.21 17.13
N HIS A 85 -16.67 -10.04 15.82
CA HIS A 85 -15.67 -9.49 14.92
C HIS A 85 -15.36 -8.03 15.26
N LEU A 86 -16.37 -7.22 15.62
CA LEU A 86 -16.11 -5.86 16.12
C LEU A 86 -15.22 -5.87 17.38
N GLY A 87 -15.46 -6.78 18.32
CA GLY A 87 -14.63 -6.93 19.51
C GLY A 87 -13.20 -7.39 19.19
N GLN A 88 -13.06 -8.32 18.24
CA GLN A 88 -11.77 -8.79 17.73
C GLN A 88 -10.98 -7.65 17.11
N ILE A 89 -11.58 -6.89 16.19
CA ILE A 89 -10.98 -5.72 15.54
C ILE A 89 -10.42 -4.73 16.56
N LEU A 90 -11.19 -4.38 17.59
CA LEU A 90 -10.73 -3.47 18.64
C LEU A 90 -9.59 -4.06 19.47
N THR A 91 -9.65 -5.35 19.77
CA THR A 91 -8.61 -6.07 20.52
C THR A 91 -7.31 -6.13 19.72
N TYR A 92 -7.40 -6.44 18.43
CA TYR A 92 -6.26 -6.46 17.52
C TYR A 92 -5.65 -5.08 17.35
N ALA A 93 -6.49 -4.05 17.16
CA ALA A 93 -6.01 -2.68 17.06
C ALA A 93 -5.23 -2.26 18.32
N ALA A 94 -5.70 -2.63 19.52
CA ALA A 94 -4.98 -2.37 20.77
C ALA A 94 -3.66 -3.15 20.90
N GLY A 95 -3.57 -4.34 20.29
CA GLY A 95 -2.38 -5.20 20.33
C GLY A 95 -1.31 -4.86 19.30
N THR A 96 -1.69 -4.25 18.17
CA THR A 96 -0.79 -4.05 17.03
C THR A 96 -0.57 -2.60 16.61
N ASP A 97 -1.26 -1.64 17.24
CA ASP A 97 -1.18 -0.20 16.94
C ASP A 97 -1.28 0.14 15.42
N PRO A 98 -2.33 -0.33 14.73
CA PRO A 98 -2.47 -0.15 13.29
C PRO A 98 -2.85 1.27 12.89
N ARG A 99 -2.31 1.75 11.76
CA ARG A 99 -2.80 2.97 11.09
C ARG A 99 -4.05 2.70 10.26
N THR A 100 -4.15 1.51 9.67
CA THR A 100 -5.29 1.15 8.81
C THR A 100 -5.92 -0.15 9.29
N ILE A 101 -7.23 -0.10 9.52
CA ILE A 101 -8.04 -1.22 9.97
C ILE A 101 -9.14 -1.44 8.94
N VAL A 102 -9.22 -2.65 8.40
CA VAL A 102 -10.20 -3.01 7.37
C VAL A 102 -11.08 -4.14 7.89
N TRP A 103 -12.40 -3.95 7.87
CA TRP A 103 -13.37 -5.00 8.15
C TRP A 103 -14.17 -5.33 6.90
N ILE A 104 -14.07 -6.56 6.42
CA ILE A 104 -14.75 -7.05 5.23
C ILE A 104 -15.88 -7.96 5.66
N THR A 105 -17.12 -7.67 5.24
CA THR A 105 -18.30 -8.48 5.59
C THR A 105 -19.25 -8.62 4.40
N THR A 106 -20.15 -9.60 4.38
CA THR A 106 -21.21 -9.65 3.34
C THR A 106 -22.28 -8.57 3.51
N GLY A 107 -22.30 -7.88 4.64
CA GLY A 107 -23.20 -6.75 4.88
C GLY A 107 -23.09 -6.21 6.29
N PHE A 108 -23.11 -4.89 6.44
CA PHE A 108 -23.08 -4.26 7.76
C PHE A 108 -24.47 -4.15 8.39
N ARG A 109 -24.56 -4.43 9.69
CA ARG A 109 -25.63 -3.89 10.54
C ARG A 109 -25.43 -2.38 10.69
N ALA A 110 -26.54 -1.65 10.80
CA ALA A 110 -26.50 -0.19 10.91
C ALA A 110 -25.69 0.26 12.14
N GLU A 111 -25.79 -0.49 13.23
CA GLU A 111 -25.08 -0.26 14.49
C GLU A 111 -23.57 -0.43 14.36
N HIS A 112 -23.10 -1.46 13.65
CA HIS A 112 -21.67 -1.68 13.41
C HIS A 112 -21.09 -0.66 12.44
N ARG A 113 -21.85 -0.27 11.40
CA ARG A 113 -21.48 0.84 10.52
C ARG A 113 -21.32 2.14 11.32
N ALA A 114 -22.31 2.49 12.14
CA ALA A 114 -22.26 3.67 13.00
C ALA A 114 -21.10 3.61 14.02
N ALA A 115 -20.75 2.43 14.52
CA ALA A 115 -19.60 2.25 15.40
C ALA A 115 -18.27 2.55 14.69
N LEU A 116 -18.07 2.06 13.46
CA LEU A 116 -16.89 2.38 12.67
C LEU A 116 -16.81 3.88 12.31
N ASP A 117 -17.95 4.49 11.96
CA ASP A 117 -18.04 5.93 11.73
C ASP A 117 -17.64 6.71 13.01
N TRP A 118 -18.19 6.33 14.16
CA TRP A 118 -17.85 6.94 15.45
C TRP A 118 -16.36 6.79 15.78
N LEU A 119 -15.77 5.61 15.55
CA LEU A 119 -14.33 5.39 15.75
C LEU A 119 -13.50 6.33 14.87
N ASN A 120 -13.83 6.44 13.59
CA ASN A 120 -13.16 7.38 12.69
C ASN A 120 -13.26 8.85 13.17
N GLU A 121 -14.33 9.24 13.85
CA GLU A 121 -14.46 10.61 14.39
C GLU A 121 -13.67 10.84 15.69
N HIS A 122 -13.41 9.78 16.46
CA HIS A 122 -12.93 9.86 17.84
C HIS A 122 -11.54 9.28 18.07
N THR A 123 -10.92 8.64 17.07
CA THR A 123 -9.51 8.23 17.11
C THR A 123 -8.57 9.30 16.54
N ASP A 124 -7.26 9.05 16.68
CA ASP A 124 -6.22 9.87 16.08
C ASP A 124 -6.38 9.94 14.54
N PRO A 125 -5.94 11.05 13.92
CA PRO A 125 -6.13 11.28 12.48
C PRO A 125 -5.49 10.21 11.59
N ASP A 126 -4.39 9.61 12.06
CA ASP A 126 -3.64 8.58 11.34
C ASP A 126 -4.31 7.19 11.41
N THR A 127 -5.17 6.94 12.42
CA THR A 127 -5.88 5.67 12.60
C THR A 127 -7.17 5.67 11.79
N ARG A 128 -7.31 4.77 10.82
CA ARG A 128 -8.37 4.75 9.81
C ARG A 128 -9.11 3.43 9.80
N PHE A 129 -10.42 3.47 10.04
CA PHE A 129 -11.31 2.31 9.92
C PHE A 129 -12.03 2.31 8.58
N PHE A 130 -11.96 1.18 7.88
CA PHE A 130 -12.67 0.93 6.63
C PHE A 130 -13.63 -0.25 6.83
N GLY A 131 -14.85 -0.09 6.35
CA GLY A 131 -15.87 -1.12 6.30
C GLY A 131 -16.20 -1.42 4.85
N ILE A 132 -16.00 -2.67 4.43
CA ILE A 132 -16.18 -3.11 3.05
C ILE A 132 -17.24 -4.21 3.00
N GLU A 133 -18.22 -4.06 2.11
CA GLU A 133 -19.18 -5.11 1.80
C GLU A 133 -18.68 -5.93 0.59
N ILE A 134 -18.61 -7.25 0.73
CA ILE A 134 -18.24 -8.18 -0.34
C ILE A 134 -19.48 -8.90 -0.88
N GLU A 135 -19.70 -8.77 -2.19
CA GLU A 135 -20.65 -9.58 -2.95
C GLU A 135 -19.89 -10.40 -4.00
N VAL A 136 -20.51 -11.49 -4.46
CA VAL A 136 -20.05 -12.18 -5.66
C VAL A 136 -21.12 -11.99 -6.73
N VAL A 137 -20.71 -11.60 -7.93
CA VAL A 137 -21.61 -11.35 -9.05
C VAL A 137 -21.17 -12.07 -10.31
N LYS A 138 -22.10 -12.35 -11.23
CA LYS A 138 -21.77 -12.83 -12.58
C LYS A 138 -22.75 -12.29 -13.62
N ILE A 139 -22.36 -12.36 -14.90
CA ILE A 139 -23.25 -12.07 -16.03
C ILE A 139 -23.29 -13.29 -16.95
N GLY A 140 -24.46 -13.93 -17.05
CA GLY A 140 -24.65 -15.12 -17.86
C GLY A 140 -23.71 -16.26 -17.44
N ALA A 141 -22.88 -16.73 -18.37
CA ALA A 141 -21.94 -17.83 -18.17
C ALA A 141 -20.51 -17.38 -17.80
N SER A 142 -20.30 -16.13 -17.39
CA SER A 142 -19.00 -15.65 -16.96
C SER A 142 -18.51 -16.36 -15.69
N ALA A 143 -17.21 -16.28 -15.42
CA ALA A 143 -16.69 -16.59 -14.09
C ALA A 143 -17.36 -15.66 -13.04
N PRO A 144 -17.54 -16.14 -11.80
CA PRO A 144 -17.91 -15.27 -10.68
C PRO A 144 -16.85 -14.20 -10.46
N ALA A 145 -17.29 -12.97 -10.24
CA ALA A 145 -16.45 -11.82 -9.96
C ALA A 145 -16.72 -11.32 -8.53
N PRO A 146 -15.68 -11.10 -7.71
CA PRO A 146 -15.84 -10.41 -6.45
C PRO A 146 -16.21 -8.94 -6.70
N ASN A 147 -17.11 -8.40 -5.89
CA ASN A 147 -17.54 -7.01 -5.95
C ASN A 147 -17.44 -6.41 -4.55
N PHE A 148 -16.37 -5.66 -4.31
CA PHE A 148 -16.12 -4.98 -3.04
C PHE A 148 -16.75 -3.57 -3.08
N LYS A 149 -17.51 -3.22 -2.05
CA LYS A 149 -18.15 -1.92 -1.89
C LYS A 149 -17.66 -1.27 -0.61
N LEU A 150 -17.01 -0.12 -0.74
CA LEU A 150 -16.62 0.68 0.41
C LEU A 150 -17.86 1.35 1.02
N VAL A 151 -18.27 0.95 2.23
CA VAL A 151 -19.49 1.44 2.89
C VAL A 151 -19.21 2.28 4.14
N VAL A 152 -18.02 2.08 4.72
CA VAL A 152 -17.43 2.97 5.73
C VAL A 152 -16.02 3.28 5.28
N SER A 153 -15.71 4.57 5.23
CA SER A 153 -14.36 5.07 5.10
C SER A 153 -14.18 6.15 6.16
N PRO A 154 -12.94 6.50 6.52
CA PRO A 154 -12.72 7.67 7.35
C PRO A 154 -13.40 8.88 6.72
N ASN A 155 -14.38 9.45 7.42
CA ASN A 155 -15.19 10.55 6.90
C ASN A 155 -14.26 11.69 6.47
N ASP A 156 -14.31 12.00 5.17
CA ASP A 156 -13.47 13.01 4.55
C ASP A 156 -13.62 14.36 5.27
N TRP A 157 -14.79 14.80 5.70
CA TRP A 157 -14.87 16.13 6.32
C TRP A 157 -14.19 16.23 7.69
N SER A 158 -14.51 15.37 8.65
CA SER A 158 -13.94 15.48 10.01
C SER A 158 -12.47 15.10 10.05
N LYS A 159 -12.06 14.07 9.29
CA LYS A 159 -10.65 13.69 9.18
C LYS A 159 -9.86 14.57 8.24
N GLN A 160 -10.40 15.10 7.13
CA GLN A 160 -9.67 16.10 6.34
C GLN A 160 -9.59 17.42 7.10
N VAL A 161 -10.57 17.81 7.91
CA VAL A 161 -10.42 19.01 8.76
C VAL A 161 -9.36 18.77 9.83
N LYS A 162 -9.32 17.61 10.48
CA LYS A 162 -8.25 17.27 11.43
C LYS A 162 -6.89 17.10 10.73
N ALA A 163 -6.82 16.41 9.60
CA ALA A 163 -5.60 16.20 8.83
C ALA A 163 -5.13 17.47 8.13
N ALA A 164 -6.02 18.38 7.72
CA ALA A 164 -5.66 19.71 7.25
C ALA A 164 -5.25 20.60 8.42
N ALA A 165 -5.88 20.48 9.59
CA ALA A 165 -5.45 21.14 10.82
C ALA A 165 -4.05 20.63 11.24
N ASP A 166 -3.78 19.33 11.15
CA ASP A 166 -2.47 18.72 11.42
C ASP A 166 -1.45 19.06 10.35
N ALA A 167 -1.83 19.00 9.08
CA ALA A 167 -0.98 19.46 8.00
C ALA A 167 -0.69 20.97 8.12
N SER A 168 -1.62 21.75 8.68
CA SER A 168 -1.41 23.16 9.02
C SER A 168 -0.68 23.38 10.36
N SER A 169 -0.63 22.35 11.22
CA SER A 169 0.14 22.35 12.47
C SER A 169 1.60 22.02 12.19
N TYR A 170 1.88 21.28 11.11
CA TYR A 170 3.22 21.17 10.56
C TYR A 170 3.74 22.55 10.18
N THR A 171 4.92 22.88 10.70
CA THR A 171 5.62 24.12 10.39
C THR A 171 7.07 23.79 10.02
N GLY A 172 7.64 24.56 9.09
CA GLY A 172 8.99 24.31 8.61
C GLY A 172 9.12 22.98 7.87
N LEU A 173 10.08 22.15 8.29
CA LEU A 173 10.53 20.99 7.53
C LEU A 173 9.45 19.89 7.31
N PRO A 174 8.65 19.46 8.31
CA PRO A 174 7.57 18.49 8.08
C PRO A 174 6.52 18.96 7.06
N ARG A 175 6.22 20.27 7.04
CA ARG A 175 5.29 20.86 6.06
C ARG A 175 5.86 20.81 4.65
N ALA A 176 7.15 21.15 4.49
CA ALA A 176 7.83 21.10 3.20
C ALA A 176 7.84 19.68 2.61
N TYR A 177 8.08 18.65 3.43
CA TYR A 177 7.95 17.26 2.97
C TYR A 177 6.53 16.93 2.52
N TRP A 178 5.52 17.29 3.32
CA TRP A 178 4.13 17.02 2.99
C TRP A 178 3.70 17.66 1.67
N ASP A 179 4.08 18.92 1.44
CA ASP A 179 3.77 19.61 0.19
C ASP A 179 4.57 19.06 -1.00
N PHE A 180 5.84 18.70 -0.80
CA PHE A 180 6.68 18.12 -1.84
C PHE A 180 6.13 16.76 -2.32
N TRP A 181 5.81 15.86 -1.40
CA TRP A 181 5.26 14.54 -1.74
C TRP A 181 3.88 14.63 -2.36
N ARG A 182 3.03 15.57 -1.90
CA ARG A 182 1.73 15.82 -2.54
C ARG A 182 1.91 16.20 -4.00
N GLN A 183 2.78 17.16 -4.31
CA GLN A 183 3.04 17.57 -5.70
C GLN A 183 3.65 16.43 -6.53
N PHE A 184 4.54 15.63 -5.93
CA PHE A 184 5.12 14.47 -6.59
C PHE A 184 4.06 13.40 -6.93
N LEU A 185 3.14 13.10 -6.01
CA LEU A 185 2.03 12.18 -6.24
C LEU A 185 1.06 12.70 -7.32
N ASP A 186 0.75 14.00 -7.31
CA ASP A 186 -0.08 14.62 -8.36
C ASP A 186 0.55 14.43 -9.75
N ARG A 187 1.88 14.57 -9.86
CA ARG A 187 2.62 14.30 -11.10
C ARG A 187 2.62 12.83 -11.48
N ILE A 188 2.84 11.92 -10.53
CA ILE A 188 2.75 10.48 -10.80
C ILE A 188 1.35 10.10 -11.32
N ALA A 189 0.29 10.61 -10.70
CA ALA A 189 -1.08 10.33 -11.13
C ALA A 189 -1.36 10.82 -12.56
N ALA A 190 -0.75 11.94 -12.98
CA ALA A 190 -0.91 12.51 -14.31
C ALA A 190 -0.03 11.83 -15.38
N GLU A 191 1.23 11.55 -15.06
CA GLU A 191 2.26 11.11 -16.01
C GLU A 191 2.46 9.59 -16.01
N HIS A 192 2.26 8.94 -14.85
CA HIS A 192 2.54 7.52 -14.61
C HIS A 192 1.49 6.85 -13.69
N PRO A 193 0.19 6.84 -14.06
CA PRO A 193 -0.91 6.42 -13.18
C PRO A 193 -0.85 4.95 -12.72
N THR A 194 0.03 4.13 -13.29
CA THR A 194 0.20 2.71 -12.93
C THR A 194 1.34 2.46 -11.94
N TRP A 195 2.04 3.51 -11.46
CA TRP A 195 3.19 3.34 -10.56
C TRP A 195 2.81 3.11 -9.10
N THR A 196 1.63 3.56 -8.69
CA THR A 196 1.12 3.47 -7.32
C THR A 196 -0.38 3.71 -7.30
N GLN A 197 -1.09 3.10 -6.36
CA GLN A 197 -2.46 3.46 -6.01
C GLN A 197 -2.52 4.46 -4.86
N ALA A 198 -1.39 4.75 -4.19
CA ALA A 198 -1.31 5.62 -3.03
C ALA A 198 -1.73 7.05 -3.36
N LYS A 199 -2.63 7.60 -2.54
CA LYS A 199 -3.12 8.98 -2.66
C LYS A 199 -2.72 9.88 -1.49
N ALA A 200 -2.23 9.30 -0.39
CA ALA A 200 -1.90 10.03 0.82
C ALA A 200 -0.47 10.56 0.78
N SER A 201 -0.29 11.85 1.09
CA SER A 201 1.03 12.44 1.34
C SER A 201 1.52 12.12 2.77
N THR A 202 2.79 12.40 3.04
CA THR A 202 3.45 12.16 4.34
C THR A 202 4.32 13.36 4.75
N ASN A 203 4.58 13.54 6.04
CA ASN A 203 5.50 14.56 6.55
C ASN A 203 6.93 14.03 6.76
N LEU A 204 7.19 12.79 6.37
CA LEU A 204 8.46 12.12 6.51
C LEU A 204 9.46 12.55 5.42
N SER A 205 10.75 12.38 5.70
CA SER A 205 11.82 12.70 4.75
C SER A 205 11.96 11.69 3.61
N TRP A 206 11.03 10.73 3.52
CA TRP A 206 11.05 9.65 2.56
C TRP A 206 9.63 9.28 2.12
N TYR A 207 9.55 8.63 0.97
CA TYR A 207 8.31 8.09 0.40
C TYR A 207 8.63 6.89 -0.48
N ASN A 208 7.91 5.79 -0.28
CA ASN A 208 8.13 4.55 -1.02
C ASN A 208 7.05 4.33 -2.05
N LEU A 209 7.41 3.76 -3.20
CA LEU A 209 6.48 3.29 -4.21
C LEU A 209 6.61 1.78 -4.39
N SER A 210 5.50 1.10 -4.65
CA SER A 210 5.52 -0.34 -4.92
C SER A 210 6.28 -0.67 -6.22
N THR A 211 7.03 -1.77 -6.19
CA THR A 211 7.57 -2.40 -7.41
C THR A 211 6.62 -3.45 -7.98
N GLY A 212 5.58 -3.82 -7.26
CA GLY A 212 4.74 -5.00 -7.50
C GLY A 212 5.35 -6.33 -7.05
N THR A 213 6.55 -6.33 -6.44
CA THR A 213 7.12 -7.51 -5.78
C THR A 213 7.15 -7.27 -4.28
N SER A 214 6.49 -8.16 -3.52
CA SER A 214 6.45 -8.08 -2.06
C SER A 214 7.85 -8.07 -1.44
N GLY A 215 8.07 -7.13 -0.51
CA GLY A 215 9.34 -6.95 0.22
C GLY A 215 10.45 -6.38 -0.65
N ILE A 216 10.09 -5.70 -1.75
CA ILE A 216 10.98 -4.87 -2.55
C ILE A 216 10.25 -3.57 -2.92
N SER A 217 10.74 -2.45 -2.42
CA SER A 217 10.16 -1.13 -2.64
C SER A 217 11.11 -0.20 -3.40
N LEU A 218 10.54 0.77 -4.13
CA LEU A 218 11.29 1.90 -4.67
C LEU A 218 11.15 3.08 -3.73
N ALA A 219 12.14 3.24 -2.86
CA ALA A 219 12.19 4.31 -1.88
C ALA A 219 12.76 5.58 -2.50
N THR A 220 12.21 6.72 -2.07
CA THR A 220 12.80 8.04 -2.26
C THR A 220 13.09 8.62 -0.90
N ALA A 221 14.28 9.16 -0.67
CA ALA A 221 14.63 9.76 0.61
C ALA A 221 15.54 10.98 0.46
N PHE A 222 15.30 12.01 1.28
CA PHE A 222 16.28 13.06 1.56
C PHE A 222 17.22 12.55 2.66
N ARG A 223 18.37 12.02 2.26
CA ARG A 223 19.40 11.53 3.17
C ARG A 223 20.37 12.63 3.58
N ARG A 224 20.83 12.60 4.82
CA ARG A 224 21.75 13.62 5.36
C ARG A 224 23.14 13.61 4.70
N ASP A 225 23.59 12.45 4.24
CA ASP A 225 24.93 12.23 3.69
C ASP A 225 25.00 12.43 2.17
N THR A 226 23.91 12.09 1.47
CA THR A 226 23.90 11.96 0.01
C THR A 226 22.82 12.82 -0.67
N GLY A 227 21.96 13.50 0.10
CA GLY A 227 20.88 14.31 -0.45
C GLY A 227 19.69 13.46 -0.93
N LEU A 228 18.94 13.99 -1.90
CA LEU A 228 17.79 13.33 -2.49
C LEU A 228 18.26 12.11 -3.29
N THR A 229 17.76 10.95 -2.86
CA THR A 229 18.22 9.63 -3.27
C THR A 229 17.03 8.77 -3.68
N VAL A 230 17.20 7.96 -4.73
CA VAL A 230 16.25 6.90 -5.13
C VAL A 230 16.93 5.55 -4.89
N LEU A 231 16.26 4.67 -4.17
CA LEU A 231 16.76 3.38 -3.74
C LEU A 231 15.79 2.27 -4.15
N LEU A 232 16.33 1.17 -4.67
CA LEU A 232 15.65 -0.12 -4.65
C LEU A 232 15.98 -0.79 -3.31
N GLU A 233 15.00 -0.84 -2.41
CA GLU A 233 15.19 -1.42 -1.08
C GLU A 233 14.64 -2.84 -1.02
N PHE A 234 15.40 -3.73 -0.37
CA PHE A 234 14.96 -5.08 -0.02
C PHE A 234 14.56 -5.06 1.46
N ASP A 235 13.26 -5.01 1.72
CA ASP A 235 12.67 -4.62 3.00
C ASP A 235 11.65 -5.65 3.54
N SER A 236 11.74 -6.91 3.09
CA SER A 236 10.99 -8.03 3.68
C SER A 236 11.21 -8.14 5.20
N SER A 237 10.24 -8.70 5.92
CA SER A 237 10.39 -9.04 7.33
C SER A 237 11.50 -10.08 7.58
N ASP A 238 11.79 -10.91 6.59
CA ASP A 238 12.88 -11.89 6.56
C ASP A 238 14.17 -11.29 5.99
N ALA A 239 15.15 -11.03 6.87
CA ALA A 239 16.44 -10.47 6.51
C ALA A 239 17.28 -11.39 5.61
N SER A 240 17.19 -12.72 5.78
CA SER A 240 17.90 -13.67 4.93
C SER A 240 17.37 -13.65 3.50
N ARG A 241 16.05 -13.49 3.34
CA ARG A 241 15.43 -13.29 2.03
C ARG A 241 15.88 -11.99 1.36
N ASN A 242 16.04 -10.91 2.12
CA ASN A 242 16.54 -9.64 1.60
C ASN A 242 17.97 -9.79 1.08
N GLU A 243 18.85 -10.40 1.89
CA GLU A 243 20.24 -10.66 1.51
C GLU A 243 20.34 -11.56 0.28
N GLU A 244 19.58 -12.65 0.22
CA GLU A 244 19.56 -13.56 -0.94
C GLU A 244 19.17 -12.82 -2.23
N ARG A 245 18.07 -12.07 -2.19
CA ARG A 245 17.58 -11.30 -3.36
C ARG A 245 18.57 -10.22 -3.79
N PHE A 246 19.16 -9.51 -2.83
CA PHE A 246 20.18 -8.51 -3.12
C PHE A 246 21.43 -9.13 -3.74
N MET A 247 21.94 -10.24 -3.20
CA MET A 247 23.12 -10.92 -3.75
C MET A 247 22.84 -11.51 -5.13
N ALA A 248 21.63 -12.03 -5.34
CA ALA A 248 21.18 -12.45 -6.66
C ALA A 248 21.20 -11.26 -7.64
N LEU A 249 20.67 -10.09 -7.25
CA LEU A 249 20.69 -8.86 -8.08
C LEU A 249 22.11 -8.39 -8.35
N LYS A 250 22.97 -8.41 -7.34
CA LYS A 250 24.38 -8.03 -7.43
C LYS A 250 25.16 -8.92 -8.40
N SER A 251 24.82 -10.20 -8.51
CA SER A 251 25.39 -11.09 -9.53
C SER A 251 25.10 -10.65 -10.98
N LYS A 252 24.09 -9.78 -11.18
CA LYS A 252 23.69 -9.16 -12.45
C LYS A 252 23.96 -7.65 -12.49
N GLN A 253 24.87 -7.14 -11.66
CA GLN A 253 25.17 -5.72 -11.54
C GLN A 253 25.35 -5.01 -12.89
N ALA A 254 26.15 -5.58 -13.80
CA ALA A 254 26.42 -4.96 -15.10
C ALA A 254 25.16 -4.86 -15.99
N ASP A 255 24.26 -5.85 -15.93
CA ASP A 255 23.01 -5.81 -16.68
C ASP A 255 22.03 -4.79 -16.05
N PHE A 256 21.99 -4.73 -14.72
CA PHE A 256 21.16 -3.78 -13.97
C PHE A 256 21.60 -2.33 -14.21
N GLU A 257 22.88 -2.00 -14.04
CA GLU A 257 23.42 -0.66 -14.26
C GLU A 257 23.31 -0.20 -15.71
N ARG A 258 23.42 -1.13 -16.67
CA ARG A 258 23.17 -0.84 -18.09
C ARG A 258 21.72 -0.46 -18.35
N ALA A 259 20.76 -1.14 -17.72
CA ALA A 259 19.34 -0.81 -17.82
C ALA A 259 19.01 0.51 -17.09
N LEU A 260 19.62 0.73 -15.92
CA LEU A 260 19.52 1.99 -15.17
C LEU A 260 20.13 3.18 -15.94
N GLY A 261 21.13 2.91 -16.78
CA GLY A 261 21.84 3.90 -17.58
C GLY A 261 22.81 4.76 -16.76
N ALA A 262 23.24 4.27 -15.59
CA ALA A 262 24.20 4.89 -14.70
C ALA A 262 24.78 3.83 -13.73
N PRO A 263 26.01 4.02 -13.21
CA PRO A 263 26.47 3.23 -12.07
C PRO A 263 25.57 3.50 -10.85
N ALA A 264 25.39 2.48 -10.01
CA ALA A 264 24.66 2.60 -8.75
C ALA A 264 25.57 2.29 -7.56
N GLU A 265 25.19 2.76 -6.40
CA GLU A 265 25.80 2.36 -5.13
C GLU A 265 25.09 1.12 -4.60
N TRP A 266 25.88 0.12 -4.19
CA TRP A 266 25.40 -1.17 -3.72
C TRP A 266 25.69 -1.30 -2.23
N ASP A 267 24.67 -1.05 -1.41
CA ASP A 267 24.76 -1.02 0.04
C ASP A 267 24.28 -2.35 0.64
N GLU A 268 25.22 -3.25 0.87
CA GLU A 268 24.93 -4.60 1.38
C GLU A 268 24.47 -4.60 2.84
N ARG A 269 24.83 -3.56 3.61
CA ARG A 269 24.64 -3.45 5.08
C ARG A 269 24.70 -4.82 5.81
N PRO A 270 25.87 -5.48 5.90
CA PRO A 270 25.98 -6.81 6.49
C PRO A 270 25.40 -6.87 7.91
N GLY A 271 24.45 -7.79 8.15
CA GLY A 271 23.76 -7.95 9.43
C GLY A 271 22.61 -6.96 9.70
N ALA A 272 22.32 -6.04 8.76
CA ALA A 272 21.12 -5.20 8.82
C ALA A 272 19.90 -5.93 8.24
N LYS A 273 18.71 -5.47 8.62
CA LYS A 273 17.43 -6.05 8.15
C LYS A 273 17.17 -5.76 6.67
N SER A 274 17.75 -4.70 6.12
CA SER A 274 17.56 -4.28 4.73
C SER A 274 18.88 -3.93 4.05
N CYS A 275 18.91 -4.14 2.74
CA CYS A 275 19.99 -3.78 1.83
C CYS A 275 19.38 -3.00 0.65
N ALA A 276 20.19 -2.21 -0.05
CA ALA A 276 19.67 -1.33 -1.07
C ALA A 276 20.65 -1.10 -2.22
N VAL A 277 20.09 -0.80 -3.39
CA VAL A 277 20.83 -0.28 -4.54
C VAL A 277 20.32 1.12 -4.82
N PHE A 278 21.20 2.13 -4.88
CA PHE A 278 20.73 3.51 -4.96
C PHE A 278 21.53 4.42 -5.89
N VAL A 279 20.89 5.54 -6.25
CA VAL A 279 21.50 6.69 -6.92
C VAL A 279 21.12 7.96 -6.17
N SER A 280 22.05 8.89 -6.07
CA SER A 280 21.88 10.14 -5.34
C SER A 280 22.01 11.33 -6.28
N SER A 281 21.35 12.43 -5.94
CA SER A 281 21.44 13.71 -6.63
C SER A 281 22.23 14.73 -5.80
N ASP A 282 22.55 15.86 -6.42
CA ASP A 282 23.15 16.99 -5.71
C ASP A 282 22.13 17.83 -4.91
N PHE A 283 20.83 17.49 -4.96
CA PHE A 283 19.79 18.20 -4.21
C PHE A 283 19.83 17.76 -2.75
N THR A 284 20.03 18.69 -1.81
CA THR A 284 20.28 18.34 -0.40
C THR A 284 19.13 18.66 0.55
N SER A 285 18.19 19.52 0.17
CA SER A 285 17.15 20.01 1.06
C SER A 285 15.80 20.18 0.36
N VAL A 286 14.74 19.66 0.98
CA VAL A 286 13.35 19.92 0.56
C VAL A 286 12.94 21.38 0.79
N LEU A 287 13.68 22.15 1.59
CA LEU A 287 13.38 23.57 1.84
C LEU A 287 13.74 24.47 0.64
N ASP A 288 14.45 23.94 -0.36
CA ASP A 288 14.79 24.67 -1.57
C ASP A 288 13.64 24.62 -2.59
N GLU A 289 12.50 25.24 -2.24
CA GLU A 289 11.24 25.19 -3.02
C GLU A 289 11.42 25.56 -4.50
N GLY A 290 12.33 26.50 -4.80
CA GLY A 290 12.64 26.90 -6.17
C GLY A 290 13.29 25.81 -7.04
N GLN A 291 13.71 24.69 -6.45
CA GLN A 291 14.28 23.53 -7.13
C GLN A 291 13.31 22.35 -7.24
N TRP A 292 12.10 22.44 -6.67
CA TRP A 292 11.17 21.30 -6.59
C TRP A 292 10.82 20.69 -7.94
N THR A 293 10.61 21.51 -8.97
CA THR A 293 10.37 21.00 -10.33
C THR A 293 11.53 20.15 -10.82
N ALA A 294 12.78 20.63 -10.66
CA ALA A 294 13.97 19.90 -11.09
C ALA A 294 14.22 18.64 -10.25
N MET A 295 13.95 18.69 -8.95
CA MET A 295 13.98 17.52 -8.06
C MET A 295 12.98 16.46 -8.52
N GLN A 296 11.73 16.85 -8.78
CA GLN A 296 10.68 15.92 -9.21
C GLN A 296 10.96 15.36 -10.61
N ASP A 297 11.47 16.16 -11.54
CA ASP A 297 11.89 15.68 -12.87
C ASP A 297 12.99 14.62 -12.74
N TRP A 298 13.97 14.86 -11.87
CA TRP A 298 15.01 13.87 -11.56
C TRP A 298 14.44 12.61 -10.92
N LEU A 299 13.50 12.73 -9.99
CA LEU A 299 12.83 11.58 -9.37
C LEU A 299 12.08 10.74 -10.39
N LEU A 300 11.29 11.35 -11.27
CA LEU A 300 10.56 10.63 -12.31
C LEU A 300 11.51 9.89 -13.27
N ASP A 301 12.61 10.53 -13.70
CA ASP A 301 13.66 9.87 -14.51
C ASP A 301 14.25 8.66 -13.79
N LYS A 302 14.63 8.80 -12.50
CA LYS A 302 15.23 7.70 -11.74
C LYS A 302 14.24 6.58 -11.45
N HIS A 303 13.02 6.89 -11.04
CA HIS A 303 11.97 5.88 -10.85
C HIS A 303 11.71 5.10 -12.13
N SER A 304 11.61 5.77 -13.29
CA SER A 304 11.44 5.08 -14.58
C SER A 304 12.60 4.12 -14.86
N ARG A 305 13.84 4.58 -14.74
CA ARG A 305 15.04 3.77 -15.00
C ARG A 305 15.19 2.59 -14.04
N PHE A 306 14.87 2.79 -12.76
CA PHE A 306 14.88 1.71 -11.78
C PHE A 306 13.80 0.66 -12.11
N ARG A 307 12.60 1.08 -12.52
CA ARG A 307 11.54 0.15 -12.94
C ARG A 307 11.97 -0.65 -14.17
N ASP A 308 12.62 -0.03 -15.15
CA ASP A 308 13.20 -0.72 -16.30
C ASP A 308 14.28 -1.73 -15.87
N ALA A 309 15.18 -1.33 -14.96
CA ALA A 309 16.22 -2.21 -14.44
C ALA A 309 15.67 -3.39 -13.62
N VAL A 310 14.62 -3.17 -12.83
CA VAL A 310 13.87 -4.22 -12.12
C VAL A 310 13.20 -5.17 -13.11
N ALA A 311 12.59 -4.67 -14.20
CA ALA A 311 11.99 -5.50 -15.23
C ALA A 311 13.03 -6.40 -15.92
N VAL A 312 14.23 -5.88 -16.20
CA VAL A 312 15.36 -6.68 -16.70
C VAL A 312 15.76 -7.73 -15.67
N ALA A 313 15.94 -7.37 -14.41
CA ALA A 313 16.29 -8.33 -13.36
C ALA A 313 15.25 -9.45 -13.19
N ARG A 314 13.95 -9.13 -13.29
CA ARG A 314 12.86 -10.12 -13.34
C ARG A 314 13.00 -11.07 -14.52
N SER A 315 13.28 -10.55 -15.72
CA SER A 315 13.47 -11.38 -16.92
C SER A 315 14.66 -12.34 -16.80
N LEU A 316 15.64 -12.01 -15.95
CA LEU A 316 16.81 -12.84 -15.65
C LEU A 316 16.57 -13.83 -14.49
N GLY A 317 15.37 -13.84 -13.89
CA GLY A 317 15.00 -14.75 -12.80
C GLY A 317 15.59 -14.36 -11.44
N VAL A 318 15.95 -13.09 -11.26
CA VAL A 318 16.70 -12.61 -10.10
C VAL A 318 15.84 -11.86 -9.09
N ILE A 319 14.76 -11.25 -9.57
CA ILE A 319 13.72 -10.64 -8.75
C ILE A 319 12.42 -11.39 -9.04
N GLY A 320 11.79 -11.92 -8.00
CA GLY A 320 10.47 -12.54 -8.00
C GLY A 320 9.66 -11.95 -6.87
#